data_AF-A0A2E4PBV6-F1
#
_entry.id   AF-A0A2E4PBV6-F1
#
_cell.length_a   1.000
_cell.length_b   1.000
_cell.length_c   1.000
_cell.angle_alpha   90.00
_cell.angle_beta   90.00
_cell.angle_gamma   90.00
#
_symmetry.space_group_name_H-M   'P 1'
#
loop_
_entity.id
_entity.type
_entity.pdbx_description
1 polymer ?
#
loop_
_entity_poly.entity_id
_entity_poly.type
_entity_poly.pdbx_seq_one_letter_code
_entity_poly.pdbx_strand_id
1 'polypeptide(L)'
;MDQFTIKYPGDKAGLLNKIKSTIGDKGKLAGDEQQGSFEGSTPVGKFEGSYTIVGDDITISISKKPFLVSTGRIKDEFEKALKKV
;
A
#
# COMPACT_ATOMS: atom_id res chain seq x y z
N MET A 1 -8.31 12.01 -6.19
CA MET A 1 -7.73 10.65 -6.19
C MET A 1 -6.26 10.80 -6.48
N ASP A 2 -5.42 10.15 -5.71
CA ASP A 2 -3.98 10.20 -5.89
C ASP A 2 -3.46 8.81 -6.15
N GLN A 3 -2.57 8.67 -7.13
CA GLN A 3 -1.96 7.40 -7.47
C GLN A 3 -0.45 7.57 -7.64
N PHE A 4 0.29 6.52 -7.35
CA PHE A 4 1.72 6.47 -7.60
C PHE A 4 2.15 5.04 -7.93
N THR A 5 3.18 4.93 -8.76
CA THR A 5 3.76 3.64 -9.16
C THR A 5 5.14 3.48 -8.53
N ILE A 6 5.39 2.28 -7.99
CA ILE A 6 6.68 1.88 -7.44
C ILE A 6 7.14 0.60 -8.14
N LYS A 7 8.44 0.52 -8.43
CA LYS A 7 9.05 -0.69 -8.97
C LYS A 7 9.46 -1.64 -7.87
N TYR A 8 9.03 -2.89 -7.98
CA TYR A 8 9.39 -3.97 -7.07
C TYR A 8 9.69 -5.25 -7.87
N PRO A 9 10.97 -5.50 -8.19
CA PRO A 9 11.42 -6.71 -8.88
C PRO A 9 11.50 -7.94 -7.96
N GLY A 10 11.02 -7.84 -6.72
CA GLY A 10 11.02 -8.94 -5.75
C GLY A 10 9.76 -9.81 -5.81
N ASP A 11 9.71 -10.81 -4.93
CA ASP A 11 8.59 -11.75 -4.82
C ASP A 11 7.26 -11.05 -4.43
N LYS A 12 6.24 -11.22 -5.27
CA LYS A 12 4.92 -10.59 -5.10
C LYS A 12 4.20 -11.12 -3.86
N ALA A 13 4.38 -12.39 -3.50
CA ALA A 13 3.84 -12.95 -2.27
C ALA A 13 4.45 -12.25 -1.04
N GLY A 14 5.77 -12.07 -1.04
CA GLY A 14 6.52 -11.34 -0.01
C GLY A 14 6.09 -9.88 0.11
N LEU A 15 5.86 -9.20 -1.01
CA LEU A 15 5.29 -7.85 -1.05
C LEU A 15 3.94 -7.79 -0.34
N LEU A 16 3.00 -8.67 -0.69
CA LEU A 16 1.67 -8.69 -0.07
C LEU A 16 1.75 -8.94 1.42
N ASN A 17 2.62 -9.85 1.85
CA ASN A 17 2.85 -10.11 3.27
C ASN A 17 3.44 -8.88 3.99
N LYS A 18 4.35 -8.14 3.36
CA LYS A 18 4.88 -6.88 3.90
C LYS A 18 3.81 -5.81 4.00
N ILE A 19 2.98 -5.64 2.98
CA ILE A 19 1.89 -4.66 3.00
C ILE A 19 0.87 -5.04 4.10
N LYS A 20 0.46 -6.32 4.15
CA LYS A 20 -0.40 -6.85 5.22
C LYS A 20 0.20 -6.61 6.60
N SER A 21 1.49 -6.88 6.78
CA SER A 21 2.19 -6.65 8.05
C SER A 21 2.34 -5.16 8.40
N THR A 22 2.47 -4.28 7.41
CA THR A 22 2.59 -2.84 7.61
C THR A 22 1.25 -2.21 7.99
N ILE A 23 0.16 -2.69 7.37
CA ILE A 23 -1.21 -2.33 7.77
C ILE A 23 -1.51 -2.90 9.17
N GLY A 24 -1.05 -4.12 9.44
CA GLY A 24 -1.20 -4.82 10.72
C GLY A 24 -2.65 -4.85 11.19
N ASP A 25 -2.86 -4.74 12.49
CA ASP A 25 -4.19 -4.72 13.11
C ASP A 25 -4.97 -3.42 12.88
N LYS A 26 -4.35 -2.43 12.22
CA LYS A 26 -4.96 -1.11 11.97
C LYS A 26 -5.82 -1.11 10.71
N GLY A 27 -5.87 -2.20 9.96
CA GLY A 27 -6.64 -2.28 8.73
C GLY A 27 -6.78 -3.69 8.18
N LYS A 28 -7.26 -3.76 6.95
CA LYS A 28 -7.49 -4.99 6.19
C LYS A 28 -6.93 -4.82 4.79
N LEU A 29 -6.42 -5.91 4.24
CA LEU A 29 -6.06 -6.02 2.83
C LEU A 29 -6.79 -7.20 2.23
N ALA A 30 -7.48 -6.97 1.12
CA ALA A 30 -8.21 -7.97 0.36
C ALA A 30 -7.71 -7.95 -1.08
N GLY A 31 -7.27 -9.09 -1.60
CA GLY A 31 -6.73 -9.18 -2.95
C GLY A 31 -5.71 -10.30 -3.10
N ASP A 32 -5.07 -10.30 -4.26
CA ASP A 32 -4.08 -11.29 -4.71
C ASP A 32 -2.80 -10.61 -5.22
N GLU A 33 -1.93 -11.39 -5.87
CA GLU A 33 -0.64 -10.97 -6.44
C GLU A 33 -0.75 -10.11 -7.71
N GLN A 34 -1.96 -9.81 -8.16
CA GLN A 34 -2.24 -8.99 -9.33
C GLN A 34 -2.97 -7.71 -8.93
N GLN A 35 -3.94 -7.79 -8.03
CA GLN A 35 -4.71 -6.62 -7.59
C GLN A 35 -5.38 -6.82 -6.24
N GLY A 36 -5.70 -5.71 -5.59
CA GLY A 36 -6.44 -5.73 -4.35
C GLY A 36 -6.80 -4.35 -3.82
N SER A 37 -7.50 -4.34 -2.70
CA SER A 37 -7.85 -3.17 -1.93
C SER A 37 -7.31 -3.26 -0.51
N PHE A 38 -7.06 -2.10 0.07
CA PHE A 38 -6.70 -1.97 1.46
C PHE A 38 -7.48 -0.84 2.11
N GLU A 39 -7.82 -1.03 3.37
CA GLU A 39 -8.51 -0.05 4.19
C GLU A 39 -8.01 -0.13 5.62
N GLY A 40 -8.06 0.98 6.34
CA GLY A 40 -7.66 1.00 7.73
C GLY A 40 -8.02 2.30 8.43
N SER A 41 -7.82 2.29 9.73
CA SER A 41 -8.10 3.42 10.62
C SER A 41 -6.89 3.66 11.52
N THR A 42 -6.39 4.88 11.45
CA THR A 42 -5.35 5.39 12.34
C THR A 42 -5.96 6.43 13.29
N PRO A 43 -5.30 6.78 14.40
CA PRO A 43 -5.76 7.85 15.29
C PRO A 43 -5.96 9.20 14.56
N VAL A 44 -5.25 9.42 13.45
CA VAL A 44 -5.34 10.65 12.64
C VAL A 44 -6.34 10.56 11.48
N GLY A 45 -7.03 9.42 11.34
CA GLY A 45 -8.11 9.25 10.35
C GLY A 45 -8.08 7.91 9.62
N LYS A 46 -9.08 7.72 8.76
CA LYS A 46 -9.24 6.52 7.92
C LYS A 46 -8.45 6.65 6.64
N PHE A 47 -7.93 5.53 6.14
CA PHE A 47 -7.31 5.43 4.83
C PHE A 47 -7.91 4.26 4.07
N GLU A 48 -8.12 4.43 2.78
CA GLU A 48 -8.66 3.42 1.87
C GLU A 48 -7.98 3.56 0.52
N GLY A 49 -7.68 2.46 -0.15
CA GLY A 49 -7.00 2.45 -1.43
C GLY A 49 -7.00 1.09 -2.10
N SER A 50 -6.36 1.02 -3.26
CA SER A 50 -6.17 -0.20 -4.04
C SER A 50 -4.76 -0.27 -4.58
N TYR A 51 -4.36 -1.48 -4.97
CA TYR A 51 -3.11 -1.72 -5.65
C TYR A 51 -3.34 -2.62 -6.87
N THR A 52 -2.48 -2.47 -7.87
CA THR A 52 -2.43 -3.31 -9.06
C THR A 52 -0.97 -3.56 -9.40
N ILE A 53 -0.64 -4.79 -9.75
CA ILE A 53 0.70 -5.27 -10.03
C ILE A 53 0.74 -5.72 -11.49
N VAL A 54 1.62 -5.11 -12.27
CA VAL A 54 1.83 -5.44 -13.69
C VAL A 54 3.33 -5.66 -13.90
N GLY A 55 3.75 -6.91 -14.02
CA GLY A 55 5.18 -7.25 -14.01
C GLY A 55 5.82 -6.76 -12.72
N ASP A 56 6.82 -5.89 -12.81
CA ASP A 56 7.52 -5.30 -11.66
C ASP A 56 6.89 -3.99 -11.16
N ASP A 57 5.93 -3.45 -11.88
CA ASP A 57 5.30 -2.17 -11.54
C ASP A 57 4.10 -2.40 -10.62
N ILE A 58 4.14 -1.79 -9.43
CA ILE A 58 3.02 -1.76 -8.49
C ILE A 58 2.43 -0.35 -8.53
N THR A 59 1.20 -0.24 -9.01
CA THR A 59 0.43 1.00 -8.97
C THR A 59 -0.44 0.99 -7.73
N ILE A 60 -0.29 2.00 -6.88
CA ILE A 60 -1.10 2.21 -5.68
C ILE A 60 -1.99 3.41 -5.89
N SER A 61 -3.28 3.21 -5.68
CA SER A 61 -4.32 4.24 -5.78
C SER A 61 -4.91 4.50 -4.41
N ILE A 62 -4.86 5.75 -3.96
CA ILE A 62 -5.42 6.16 -2.66
C ILE A 62 -6.77 6.81 -2.88
N SER A 63 -7.82 6.08 -2.49
CA SER A 63 -9.22 6.52 -2.56
C SER A 63 -9.56 7.47 -1.42
N LYS A 64 -9.03 7.20 -0.22
CA LYS A 64 -9.28 7.98 0.99
C LYS A 64 -8.02 8.13 1.81
N LYS A 65 -7.75 9.36 2.25
CA LYS A 65 -6.57 9.67 3.05
C LYS A 65 -6.97 10.15 4.43
N PRO A 66 -6.19 9.81 5.47
CA PRO A 66 -6.29 10.49 6.73
C PRO A 66 -5.98 11.97 6.51
N PHE A 67 -6.75 12.85 7.14
CA PHE A 67 -6.43 14.27 7.14
C PHE A 67 -5.02 14.43 7.76
N LEU A 68 -4.18 15.29 7.16
CA LEU A 68 -2.76 15.53 7.53
C LEU A 68 -1.73 14.51 6.99
N VAL A 69 -2.13 13.44 6.30
CA VAL A 69 -1.16 12.52 5.66
C VAL A 69 -1.04 12.82 4.17
N SER A 70 0.15 13.28 3.75
CA SER A 70 0.44 13.55 2.34
C SER A 70 0.63 12.25 1.54
N THR A 71 0.35 12.31 0.23
CA THR A 71 0.65 11.19 -0.70
C THR A 71 2.10 10.75 -0.62
N GLY A 72 3.02 11.72 -0.51
CA GLY A 72 4.45 11.46 -0.39
C GLY A 72 4.78 10.62 0.83
N ARG A 73 4.21 10.94 2.00
CA ARG A 73 4.43 10.17 3.21
C ARG A 73 3.90 8.74 3.11
N ILE A 74 2.75 8.53 2.45
CA ILE A 74 2.23 7.19 2.18
C ILE A 74 3.21 6.43 1.27
N LYS A 75 3.62 7.05 0.15
CA LYS A 75 4.61 6.48 -0.77
C LYS A 75 5.90 6.08 -0.06
N ASP A 76 6.43 6.95 0.81
CA ASP A 76 7.66 6.69 1.56
C ASP A 76 7.53 5.46 2.47
N GLU A 77 6.39 5.29 3.15
CA GLU A 77 6.16 4.11 4.00
C GLU A 77 6.07 2.82 3.17
N PHE A 78 5.42 2.87 2.00
CA PHE A 78 5.46 1.75 1.05
C PHE A 78 6.89 1.46 0.61
N GLU A 79 7.65 2.45 0.13
CA GLU A 79 9.03 2.26 -0.29
C GLU A 79 9.93 1.70 0.84
N LYS A 80 9.76 2.17 2.08
CA LYS A 80 10.49 1.65 3.25
C LYS A 80 10.16 0.18 3.53
N ALA A 81 8.89 -0.20 3.47
CA ALA A 81 8.46 -1.59 3.66
C ALA A 81 9.09 -2.51 2.60
N LEU A 82 9.23 -2.02 1.37
CA LEU A 82 9.88 -2.75 0.28
C LEU A 82 11.40 -2.87 0.46
N LYS A 83 12.07 -1.78 0.87
CA LYS A 83 13.53 -1.70 1.03
C LYS A 83 14.08 -2.50 2.21
N LYS A 84 13.28 -2.84 3.22
CA LYS A 84 13.70 -3.76 4.30
C LYS A 84 13.82 -5.18 3.75
N VAL A 85 14.87 -5.45 2.99
CA VAL A 85 15.29 -6.79 2.52
C VAL A 85 16.50 -7.20 3.35
#